data_AF-A0A2R6JZG0-F1
#
_entry.id   AF-A0A2R6JZG0-F1
#
_cell.length_a   1.000
_cell.length_b   1.000
_cell.length_c   1.000
_cell.angle_alpha   90.00
_cell.angle_beta   90.00
_cell.angle_gamma   90.00
#
_symmetry.space_group_name_H-M   'P 1'
#
loop_
_entity.id
_entity.type
_entity.pdbx_description
1 polymer ?
#
loop_
_entity_poly.entity_id
_entity_poly.type
_entity_poly.pdbx_seq_one_letter_code
_entity_poly.pdbx_strand_id
1 'polypeptide(L)'
;MFRTNQRPPSMGSKQLSAEQMESIRTFDPTLEVRLSTERQLLCYHGSPRSHSEGIGATTPEDELDEWFADTDARVLAGGHSHAQFFRQYNDAIVLNPGSIGLARELDRPTDTMVDPSRAEYALLTDENGSLSVELKRVRVDDEAVREAARESEMPHGDWWAEGWRVGQ
;
A
#
# COMPACT_ATOMS: atom_id res chain seq x y z
N MET A 1 20.18 24.96 16.33
CA MET A 1 20.06 24.03 17.48
C MET A 1 18.95 23.05 17.15
N PHE A 2 19.28 21.98 16.41
CA PHE A 2 18.30 20.97 16.00
C PHE A 2 18.02 20.07 17.19
N ARG A 3 16.79 20.11 17.72
CA ARG A 3 16.33 19.12 18.69
C ARG A 3 16.27 17.79 17.96
N THR A 4 17.20 16.89 18.27
CA THR A 4 17.05 15.47 17.99
C THR A 4 15.85 14.99 18.78
N ASN A 5 14.69 14.93 18.14
CA ASN A 5 13.48 14.40 18.75
C ASN A 5 13.63 12.87 18.79
N GLN A 6 14.46 12.37 19.71
CA GLN A 6 14.60 10.94 19.95
C GLN A 6 13.34 10.46 20.68
N ARG A 7 12.29 10.18 19.91
CA ARG A 7 11.20 9.34 20.41
C ARG A 7 11.80 7.99 20.81
N PRO A 8 11.39 7.39 21.94
CA PRO A 8 11.83 6.05 22.29
C PRO A 8 11.47 5.08 21.15
N PRO A 9 12.30 4.05 20.91
CA PRO A 9 12.06 3.09 19.84
C PRO A 9 10.67 2.45 20.04
N SER A 10 9.86 2.45 18.96
CA SER A 10 8.57 1.76 18.94
C SER A 10 8.77 0.27 19.19
N MET A 11 7.74 -0.42 19.68
CA MET A 11 7.77 -1.89 19.85
C MET A 11 8.30 -2.58 18.58
N GLY A 12 7.75 -2.22 17.40
CA GLY A 12 8.18 -2.81 16.13
C GLY A 12 9.67 -2.62 15.84
N SER A 13 10.24 -1.44 16.11
CA SER A 13 11.68 -1.21 15.91
C SER A 13 12.57 -2.01 16.86
N LYS A 14 12.06 -2.39 18.04
CA LYS A 14 12.81 -3.25 18.99
C LYS A 14 12.88 -4.70 18.53
N GLN A 15 11.98 -5.13 17.63
CA GLN A 15 11.98 -6.47 17.07
C GLN A 15 12.93 -6.62 15.86
N LEU A 16 13.54 -5.52 15.40
CA LEU A 16 14.43 -5.53 14.25
C LEU A 16 15.89 -5.54 14.71
N SER A 17 16.70 -6.42 14.11
CA SER A 17 18.15 -6.41 14.30
C SER A 17 18.76 -5.15 13.68
N ALA A 18 19.99 -4.82 14.07
CA ALA A 18 20.73 -3.71 13.46
C ALA A 18 20.91 -3.90 11.94
N GLU A 19 21.10 -5.15 11.48
CA GLU A 19 21.23 -5.50 10.07
C GLU A 19 19.91 -5.30 9.31
N GLN A 20 18.77 -5.72 9.88
CA GLN A 20 17.45 -5.48 9.28
C GLN A 20 17.14 -4.00 9.19
N MET A 21 17.47 -3.23 10.24
CA MET A 21 17.32 -1.77 10.23
C MET A 21 18.20 -1.11 9.17
N GLU A 22 19.43 -1.59 8.97
CA GLU A 22 20.31 -1.08 7.94
C GLU A 22 19.79 -1.41 6.54
N SER A 23 19.27 -2.62 6.32
CA SER A 23 18.64 -3.01 5.06
C SER A 23 17.43 -2.14 4.72
N ILE A 24 16.57 -1.81 5.69
CA ILE A 24 15.41 -0.93 5.44
C ILE A 24 15.84 0.48 5.02
N ARG A 25 16.97 0.97 5.55
CA ARG A 25 17.49 2.31 5.19
C ARG A 25 17.97 2.40 3.75
N THR A 26 18.20 1.27 3.07
CA THR A 26 18.62 1.26 1.67
C THR A 26 17.45 1.28 0.68
N PHE A 27 16.20 1.31 1.16
CA PHE A 27 15.04 1.30 0.26
C PHE A 27 14.89 2.67 -0.41
N ASP A 28 14.86 2.66 -1.74
CA ASP A 28 14.51 3.83 -2.52
C ASP A 28 13.01 4.13 -2.37
N PRO A 29 12.61 5.43 -2.35
CA PRO A 29 11.21 5.83 -2.21
C PRO A 29 10.36 5.42 -3.42
N THR A 30 11.01 5.17 -4.56
CA THR A 30 10.39 4.79 -5.83
C THR A 30 11.19 3.67 -6.48
N LEU A 31 10.51 2.82 -7.24
CA LEU A 31 11.14 1.78 -8.05
C LEU A 31 10.63 1.87 -9.48
N GLU A 32 11.56 1.96 -10.44
CA GLU A 32 11.24 1.92 -11.86
C GLU A 32 11.54 0.55 -12.46
N VAL A 33 10.58 -0.01 -13.19
CA VAL A 33 10.71 -1.30 -13.87
C VAL A 33 10.31 -1.13 -15.32
N ARG A 34 11.20 -1.48 -16.24
CA ARG A 34 10.88 -1.54 -17.67
C ARG A 34 10.05 -2.79 -17.94
N LEU A 35 8.80 -2.62 -18.36
CA LEU A 35 7.90 -3.75 -18.70
C LEU A 35 8.10 -4.19 -20.15
N SER A 36 8.23 -3.23 -21.07
CA SER A 36 8.42 -3.48 -22.49
C SER A 36 9.21 -2.34 -23.15
N THR A 37 9.28 -2.31 -24.48
CA THR A 37 9.88 -1.18 -25.21
C THR A 37 9.10 0.11 -25.06
N GLU A 38 7.79 0.01 -24.80
CA GLU A 38 6.85 1.14 -24.80
C GLU A 38 6.35 1.49 -23.39
N ARG A 39 6.52 0.59 -22.41
CA ARG A 39 5.94 0.75 -21.06
C ARG A 39 6.99 0.65 -19.97
N GLN A 40 6.88 1.59 -19.04
CA GLN A 40 7.59 1.61 -17.78
C GLN A 40 6.57 1.62 -16.64
N LEU A 41 6.86 0.81 -15.62
CA LEU A 41 6.18 0.80 -14.34
C LEU A 41 6.97 1.68 -13.37
N LEU A 42 6.28 2.61 -12.73
CA LEU A 42 6.78 3.35 -11.58
C LEU A 42 6.00 2.93 -10.34
N CYS A 43 6.70 2.37 -9.36
CA CYS A 43 6.16 2.01 -8.06
C CYS A 43 6.51 3.08 -7.03
N TYR A 44 5.56 3.43 -6.17
CA TYR A 44 5.73 4.40 -5.08
C TYR A 44 4.81 4.06 -3.89
N HIS A 45 5.08 4.61 -2.70
CA HIS A 45 4.22 4.37 -1.54
C HIS A 45 2.97 5.27 -1.54
N GLY A 46 3.13 6.59 -1.41
CA GLY A 46 2.01 7.55 -1.42
C GLY A 46 1.81 8.17 -2.80
N SER A 47 2.79 8.98 -3.19
CA SER A 47 3.05 9.49 -4.54
C SER A 47 4.56 9.35 -4.84
N PRO A 48 5.03 9.62 -6.08
CA PRO A 48 6.45 9.61 -6.39
C PRO A 48 7.26 10.65 -5.59
N ARG A 49 6.63 11.74 -5.15
CA ARG A 49 7.28 12.84 -4.43
C ARG A 49 7.08 12.80 -2.90
N SER A 50 6.14 12.01 -2.40
CA SER A 50 5.78 11.98 -0.99
C SER A 50 5.28 10.61 -0.54
N HIS A 51 5.81 10.13 0.59
CA HIS A 51 5.32 8.91 1.23
C HIS A 51 3.98 9.10 1.98
N SER A 52 3.39 10.29 1.99
CA SER A 52 2.22 10.62 2.81
C SER A 52 1.03 11.17 2.02
N GLU A 53 1.24 11.50 0.74
CA GLU A 53 0.14 11.83 -0.17
C GLU A 53 -0.65 10.54 -0.47
N GLY A 54 -1.97 10.62 -0.40
CA GLY A 54 -2.84 9.48 -0.62
C GLY A 54 -3.54 9.55 -1.96
N ILE A 55 -3.10 8.72 -2.91
CA ILE A 55 -3.81 8.56 -4.18
C ILE A 55 -4.93 7.51 -4.01
N GLY A 56 -6.14 7.91 -4.38
CA GLY A 56 -7.34 7.08 -4.38
C GLY A 56 -8.02 7.05 -5.75
N ALA A 57 -9.01 6.18 -5.88
CA ALA A 57 -9.78 6.01 -7.11
C ALA A 57 -10.42 7.31 -7.61
N THR A 58 -10.76 8.23 -6.68
CA THR A 58 -11.42 9.51 -6.97
C THR A 58 -10.52 10.73 -6.75
N THR A 59 -9.20 10.55 -6.62
CA THR A 59 -8.28 11.70 -6.55
C THR A 59 -8.48 12.58 -7.80
N PRO A 60 -8.67 13.91 -7.64
CA PRO A 60 -8.83 14.84 -8.75
C PRO A 60 -7.67 14.79 -9.75
N GLU A 61 -7.96 15.00 -11.04
CA GLU A 61 -6.93 14.92 -12.09
C GLU A 61 -5.86 16.00 -11.97
N ASP A 62 -6.22 17.20 -11.50
CA ASP A 62 -5.28 18.30 -11.25
C ASP A 62 -4.27 17.98 -10.14
N GLU A 63 -4.69 17.25 -9.10
CA GLU A 63 -3.76 16.71 -8.10
C GLU A 63 -2.82 15.65 -8.71
N LEU A 64 -3.33 14.77 -9.57
CA LEU A 64 -2.52 13.76 -10.25
C LEU A 64 -1.53 14.41 -11.25
N ASP A 65 -1.94 15.45 -11.97
CA ASP A 65 -1.09 16.24 -12.86
C ASP A 65 0.10 16.83 -12.10
N GLU A 66 -0.15 17.38 -10.90
CA GLU A 66 0.91 17.91 -10.04
C GLU A 66 1.83 16.80 -9.51
N TRP A 67 1.28 15.69 -9.04
CA TRP A 67 2.05 14.64 -8.35
C TRP A 67 2.82 13.73 -9.31
N PHE A 68 2.41 13.67 -10.58
CA PHE A 68 3.07 12.91 -11.64
C PHE A 68 3.80 13.78 -12.67
N ALA A 69 3.98 15.08 -12.42
CA ALA A 69 4.58 16.01 -13.38
C ALA A 69 5.98 15.61 -13.87
N ASP A 70 6.76 14.90 -13.04
CA ASP A 70 8.14 14.51 -13.31
C ASP A 70 8.29 13.06 -13.82
N THR A 71 7.21 12.40 -14.27
CA THR A 71 7.28 11.03 -14.80
C THR A 71 6.53 10.84 -16.11
N ASP A 72 7.14 10.08 -17.01
CA ASP A 72 6.55 9.61 -18.27
C ASP A 72 6.08 8.14 -18.19
N ALA A 73 6.05 7.55 -16.99
CA ALA A 73 5.67 6.16 -16.80
C ALA A 73 4.22 5.91 -17.21
N ARG A 74 3.98 4.81 -17.95
CA ARG A 74 2.64 4.44 -18.44
C ARG A 74 1.89 3.52 -17.49
N VAL A 75 2.56 3.02 -16.44
CA VAL A 75 1.96 2.26 -15.35
C VAL A 75 2.44 2.85 -14.03
N LEU A 76 1.50 3.35 -13.23
CA LEU A 76 1.75 4.02 -11.96
C LEU A 76 1.14 3.16 -10.85
N ALA A 77 1.98 2.53 -10.03
CA ALA A 77 1.54 1.63 -8.95
C ALA A 77 1.86 2.22 -7.58
N GLY A 78 0.81 2.71 -6.90
CA GLY A 78 0.89 3.27 -5.56
C GLY A 78 0.54 2.28 -4.46
N GLY A 79 0.65 2.74 -3.21
CA GLY A 79 0.19 2.04 -2.01
C GLY A 79 -0.51 3.01 -1.05
N HIS A 80 -0.12 2.99 0.22
CA HIS A 80 -0.52 3.96 1.26
C HIS A 80 -2.00 3.99 1.68
N SER A 81 -2.96 4.12 0.75
CA SER A 81 -4.39 4.19 1.08
C SER A 81 -5.01 2.85 1.49
N HIS A 82 -4.33 1.75 1.14
CA HIS A 82 -4.76 0.36 1.37
C HIS A 82 -6.10 -0.02 0.69
N ALA A 83 -6.61 0.85 -0.17
CA ALA A 83 -7.83 0.61 -0.93
C ALA A 83 -7.43 0.21 -2.36
N GLN A 84 -7.69 -1.05 -2.72
CA GLN A 84 -7.41 -1.55 -4.06
C GLN A 84 -8.24 -0.81 -5.12
N PHE A 85 -7.58 -0.28 -6.15
CA PHE A 85 -8.24 0.34 -7.29
C PHE A 85 -7.41 0.24 -8.58
N PHE A 86 -8.08 0.45 -9.70
CA PHE A 86 -7.50 0.63 -11.02
C PHE A 86 -8.27 1.75 -11.71
N ARG A 87 -7.56 2.74 -12.29
CA ARG A 87 -8.17 3.77 -13.13
C ARG A 87 -7.25 4.19 -14.26
N GLN A 88 -7.86 4.69 -15.33
CA GLN A 88 -7.14 5.40 -16.37
C GLN A 88 -6.84 6.84 -15.91
N TYR A 89 -5.70 7.35 -16.36
CA TYR A 89 -5.24 8.72 -16.13
C TYR A 89 -4.39 9.12 -17.34
N ASN A 90 -4.90 10.03 -18.17
CA ASN A 90 -4.30 10.37 -19.46
C ASN A 90 -4.01 9.11 -20.32
N ASP A 91 -2.77 8.95 -20.78
CA ASP A 91 -2.29 7.79 -21.53
C ASP A 91 -1.61 6.72 -20.63
N ALA A 92 -1.75 6.85 -19.31
CA ALA A 92 -1.26 5.92 -18.31
C ALA A 92 -2.41 5.23 -17.57
N ILE A 93 -2.05 4.20 -16.81
CA ILE A 93 -2.91 3.63 -15.77
C ILE A 93 -2.34 3.96 -14.39
N VAL A 94 -3.23 4.27 -13.45
CA VAL A 94 -2.90 4.40 -12.03
C VAL A 94 -3.61 3.30 -11.29
N LEU A 95 -2.87 2.52 -10.52
CA LEU A 95 -3.43 1.46 -9.70
C LEU A 95 -2.86 1.48 -8.28
N ASN A 96 -3.64 0.93 -7.38
CA ASN A 96 -3.20 0.53 -6.05
C ASN A 96 -3.55 -0.96 -5.90
N PRO A 97 -2.57 -1.83 -5.63
CA PRO A 97 -2.82 -3.26 -5.50
C PRO A 97 -3.65 -3.58 -4.25
N GLY A 98 -3.82 -2.62 -3.34
CA GLY A 98 -4.47 -2.76 -2.04
C GLY A 98 -3.44 -2.97 -0.94
N SER A 99 -3.83 -3.72 0.09
CA SER A 99 -2.94 -4.08 1.20
C SER A 99 -3.02 -5.57 1.50
N ILE A 100 -1.87 -6.18 1.76
CA ILE A 100 -1.79 -7.59 2.16
C ILE A 100 -2.27 -7.77 3.60
N GLY A 101 -1.91 -6.87 4.51
CA GLY A 101 -2.11 -7.04 5.95
C GLY A 101 -3.09 -6.08 6.60
N LEU A 102 -3.60 -5.09 5.86
CA LEU A 102 -4.51 -4.04 6.36
C LEU A 102 -5.41 -3.56 5.22
N ALA A 103 -6.08 -4.47 4.51
CA ALA A 103 -7.00 -4.10 3.44
C ALA A 103 -8.09 -3.17 4.00
N ARG A 104 -8.51 -2.18 3.22
CA ARG A 104 -9.47 -1.17 3.67
C ARG A 104 -10.67 -1.12 2.74
N GLU A 105 -11.85 -1.12 3.35
CA GLU A 105 -13.12 -0.92 2.64
C GLU A 105 -13.99 0.09 3.37
N LEU A 106 -14.68 0.93 2.61
CA LEU A 106 -15.65 1.87 3.15
C LEU A 106 -16.99 1.17 3.36
N ASP A 107 -17.40 1.04 4.62
CA ASP A 107 -18.74 0.63 5.01
C ASP A 107 -19.72 1.77 4.74
N ARG A 108 -20.32 1.78 3.54
CA ARG A 108 -21.18 2.89 3.06
C ARG A 108 -22.32 3.29 4.01
N PRO A 109 -23.04 2.36 4.68
CA PRO A 109 -24.03 2.72 5.69
C PRO A 109 -23.50 3.56 6.86
N THR A 110 -22.28 3.30 7.32
CA THR A 110 -21.71 3.95 8.50
C THR A 110 -20.66 5.01 8.15
N ASP A 111 -20.27 5.08 6.89
CA ASP A 111 -19.15 5.87 6.36
C ASP A 111 -17.84 5.61 7.12
N THR A 112 -17.66 4.37 7.60
CA THR A 112 -16.49 3.97 8.38
C THR A 112 -15.58 3.05 7.57
N MET A 113 -14.28 3.13 7.84
CA MET A 113 -13.30 2.24 7.23
C MET A 113 -13.22 0.94 8.03
N VAL A 114 -13.38 -0.20 7.36
CA VAL A 114 -13.34 -1.54 7.97
C VAL A 114 -12.24 -2.39 7.35
N ASP A 115 -11.68 -3.32 8.14
CA ASP A 115 -10.81 -4.39 7.63
C ASP A 115 -11.69 -5.56 7.15
N PRO A 116 -11.65 -5.92 5.87
CA PRO A 116 -12.51 -6.95 5.31
C PRO A 116 -11.85 -8.33 5.22
N SER A 117 -10.88 -8.64 6.08
CA SER A 117 -10.37 -10.00 6.31
C SER A 117 -9.80 -10.66 5.04
N ARG A 118 -9.10 -9.86 4.24
CA ARG A 118 -8.51 -10.30 2.98
C ARG A 118 -7.18 -9.61 2.72
N ALA A 119 -6.30 -10.32 2.04
CA ALA A 119 -5.12 -9.76 1.41
C ALA A 119 -5.48 -9.31 0.00
N GLU A 120 -4.99 -8.14 -0.41
CA GLU A 120 -5.18 -7.58 -1.74
C GLU A 120 -3.82 -7.39 -2.44
N TYR A 121 -3.74 -7.82 -3.69
CA TYR A 121 -2.57 -7.60 -4.55
C TYR A 121 -2.98 -7.48 -6.01
N ALA A 122 -2.06 -7.05 -6.88
CA ALA A 122 -2.26 -7.01 -8.31
C ALA A 122 -1.24 -7.88 -9.05
N LEU A 123 -1.66 -8.51 -10.13
CA LEU A 123 -0.77 -9.11 -11.13
C LEU A 123 -0.76 -8.21 -12.36
N LEU A 124 0.44 -7.88 -12.83
CA LEU A 124 0.71 -7.08 -14.01
C LEU A 124 1.37 -7.97 -15.04
N THR A 125 0.78 -8.09 -16.23
CA THR A 125 1.33 -8.87 -17.35
C THR A 125 1.40 -7.99 -18.58
N ASP A 126 2.61 -7.78 -19.12
CA ASP A 126 2.83 -7.09 -20.40
C ASP A 126 3.34 -8.10 -21.43
N GLU A 127 2.44 -8.57 -22.30
CA GLU A 127 2.73 -9.61 -23.29
C GLU A 127 2.11 -9.27 -24.63
N ASN A 128 2.84 -9.50 -25.73
CA ASN A 128 2.38 -9.31 -27.10
C ASN A 128 1.79 -7.90 -27.37
N GLY A 129 2.34 -6.88 -26.72
CA GLY A 129 1.87 -5.49 -26.83
C GLY A 129 0.59 -5.21 -26.04
N SER A 130 0.07 -6.17 -25.28
CA SER A 130 -1.10 -6.01 -24.41
C SER A 130 -0.69 -5.99 -22.95
N LEU A 131 -1.16 -4.98 -22.22
CA LEU A 131 -1.01 -4.91 -20.77
C LEU A 131 -2.31 -5.40 -20.12
N SER A 132 -2.21 -6.38 -19.23
CA SER A 132 -3.31 -6.80 -18.35
C SER A 132 -2.99 -6.51 -16.89
N VAL A 133 -4.04 -6.16 -16.14
CA VAL A 133 -4.00 -5.96 -14.70
C VAL A 133 -5.06 -6.83 -14.07
N GLU A 134 -4.67 -7.72 -13.17
CA GLU A 134 -5.59 -8.53 -12.38
C GLU A 134 -5.51 -8.14 -10.92
N LEU A 135 -6.59 -7.53 -10.42
CA LEU A 135 -6.76 -7.23 -9.01
C LEU A 135 -7.23 -8.50 -8.29
N LYS A 136 -6.40 -9.01 -7.37
CA LYS A 136 -6.63 -10.25 -6.64
C LYS A 136 -6.95 -9.96 -5.18
N ARG A 137 -7.81 -10.82 -4.63
CA ARG A 137 -8.21 -10.84 -3.22
C ARG A 137 -8.14 -12.27 -2.73
N VAL A 138 -7.51 -12.49 -1.58
CA VAL A 138 -7.39 -13.80 -0.95
C VAL A 138 -7.85 -13.68 0.50
N ARG A 139 -8.74 -14.57 0.93
CA ARG A 139 -9.19 -14.58 2.33
C ARG A 139 -8.01 -14.85 3.25
N VAL A 140 -7.99 -14.10 4.35
CA VAL A 140 -7.05 -14.29 5.45
C VAL A 140 -7.78 -15.03 6.57
N ASP A 141 -7.07 -15.89 7.28
CA ASP A 141 -7.60 -16.56 8.47
C ASP A 141 -7.65 -15.55 9.63
N ASP A 142 -8.86 -15.06 9.91
CA ASP A 142 -9.10 -14.08 10.96
C ASP A 142 -8.61 -14.55 12.33
N GLU A 143 -8.84 -15.83 12.67
CA GLU A 143 -8.49 -16.29 14.00
C GLU A 143 -6.97 -16.40 14.15
N ALA A 144 -6.28 -16.89 13.11
CA ALA A 144 -4.82 -16.93 13.11
C ALA A 144 -4.21 -15.53 13.29
N VAL A 145 -4.77 -14.50 12.64
CA VAL A 145 -4.31 -13.11 12.80
C VAL A 145 -4.58 -12.59 14.22
N ARG A 146 -5.75 -12.87 14.78
CA ARG A 146 -6.14 -12.45 16.13
C ARG A 146 -5.30 -13.14 17.19
N GLU A 147 -5.05 -14.43 17.07
CA GLU A 147 -4.15 -15.18 17.94
C GLU A 147 -2.74 -14.61 17.89
N ALA A 148 -2.18 -14.40 16.68
CA ALA A 148 -0.86 -13.79 16.53
C ALA A 148 -0.77 -12.40 17.18
N ALA A 149 -1.81 -11.58 17.07
CA ALA A 149 -1.87 -10.27 17.72
C ALA A 149 -1.90 -10.36 19.25
N ARG A 150 -2.68 -11.29 19.82
CA ARG A 150 -2.78 -11.53 21.27
C ARG A 150 -1.50 -12.10 21.86
N GLU A 151 -0.81 -12.98 21.13
CA GLU A 151 0.46 -13.57 21.55
C GLU A 151 1.64 -12.61 21.40
N SER A 152 1.49 -11.58 20.57
CA SER A 152 2.51 -10.55 20.39
C SER A 152 2.60 -9.58 21.58
N GLU A 153 3.75 -8.93 21.72
CA GLU A 153 3.92 -7.81 22.65
C GLU A 153 3.32 -6.48 22.10
N MET A 154 2.36 -6.55 21.17
CA MET A 154 1.79 -5.37 20.55
C MET A 154 0.99 -4.54 21.54
N PRO A 155 1.30 -3.23 21.66
CA PRO A 155 0.46 -2.33 22.43
C PRO A 155 -0.98 -2.37 21.90
N HIS A 156 -1.94 -2.58 22.79
CA HIS A 156 -3.36 -2.68 22.43
C HIS A 156 -3.69 -3.85 21.48
N GLY A 157 -2.97 -4.97 21.57
CA GLY A 157 -3.18 -6.17 20.77
C GLY A 157 -4.63 -6.68 20.76
N ASP A 158 -5.26 -6.78 21.94
CA ASP A 158 -6.66 -7.20 22.05
C ASP A 158 -7.61 -6.26 21.30
N TRP A 159 -7.46 -4.95 21.49
CA TRP A 159 -8.27 -3.94 20.80
C TRP A 159 -8.08 -3.98 19.29
N TRP A 160 -6.85 -4.17 18.81
CA TRP A 160 -6.59 -4.31 17.38
C TRP A 160 -7.22 -5.59 16.82
N ALA A 161 -7.12 -6.71 17.55
CA ALA A 161 -7.71 -7.99 17.18
C ALA A 161 -9.26 -7.98 17.17
N GLU A 162 -9.90 -7.07 17.90
CA GLU A 162 -11.35 -6.84 17.80
C GLU A 162 -11.76 -6.21 16.46
N GLY A 163 -10.85 -5.50 15.78
CA GLY A 163 -11.08 -4.91 14.47
C GLY A 163 -11.21 -5.93 13.33
N TRP A 164 -10.68 -7.14 13.54
CA TRP A 164 -10.79 -8.25 12.59
C TRP A 164 -12.13 -8.97 12.75
N ARG A 165 -12.98 -8.90 11.73
CA ARG A 165 -14.35 -9.42 11.76
C ARG A 165 -14.39 -10.88 11.31
N VAL A 166 -14.62 -11.80 12.25
CA VAL A 166 -14.75 -13.24 11.94
C VAL A 166 -15.96 -13.50 11.04
N GLY A 167 -15.69 -13.98 9.82
CA GLY A 167 -16.68 -14.71 9.02
C GLY A 167 -17.84 -13.90 8.42
N GLN A 168 -17.60 -12.70 7.88
CA GLN A 168 -18.58 -12.01 7.02
C GLN A 168 -18.51 -12.47 5.55
#